data_AF-A0A6A2WQG9-F1
#
_entry.id   AF-A0A6A2WQG9-F1
#
_cell.length_a   1.000
_cell.length_b   1.000
_cell.length_c   1.000
_cell.angle_alpha   90.00
_cell.angle_beta   90.00
_cell.angle_gamma   90.00
#
_symmetry.space_group_name_H-M   'P 1'
#
loop_
_entity.id
_entity.type
_entity.pdbx_description
1 polymer ?
#
loop_
_entity_poly.entity_id
_entity_poly.type
_entity_poly.pdbx_seq_one_letter_code
_entity_poly.pdbx_strand_id
1 'polypeptide(L)'
;MQSIQNLIDSAVLDPDEKGGLRWPFGKASSGNRYNVVGVWHTMSSAYENSSIRLKVRHADRIDFRTTYGEASKEVFLKLKGIVSGLMDVETKGILDLLEDNLSLIWQHFLRCEPFLT
;
A
#
# COMPACT_ATOMS: atom_id res chain seq x y z
N MET A 1 15.47 -21.28 -9.74
CA MET A 1 14.34 -21.24 -8.78
C MET A 1 14.76 -21.63 -7.36
N GLN A 2 15.56 -22.69 -7.18
CA GLN A 2 15.96 -23.20 -5.84
C GLN A 2 16.49 -22.13 -4.87
N SER A 3 17.31 -21.18 -5.32
CA SER A 3 17.86 -20.16 -4.43
C SER A 3 16.79 -19.24 -3.82
N ILE A 4 15.74 -18.90 -4.57
CA ILE A 4 14.61 -18.11 -4.04
C ILE A 4 13.77 -18.97 -3.09
N GLN A 5 13.53 -20.24 -3.44
CA GLN A 5 12.81 -21.16 -2.56
C GLN A 5 13.50 -21.30 -1.20
N ASN A 6 14.82 -21.46 -1.19
CA ASN A 6 15.60 -21.52 0.04
C ASN A 6 15.44 -20.27 0.92
N LEU A 7 15.26 -19.07 0.33
CA LEU A 7 14.98 -17.86 1.09
C LEU A 7 13.59 -17.94 1.72
N ILE A 8 12.57 -18.34 0.95
CA ILE A 8 11.20 -18.49 1.46
C ILE A 8 11.16 -19.51 2.60
N ASP A 9 11.78 -20.68 2.41
CA ASP A 9 11.78 -21.77 3.39
C ASP A 9 12.55 -21.43 4.68
N SER A 10 13.50 -20.49 4.59
CA SER A 10 14.29 -20.04 5.75
C SER A 10 13.62 -18.89 6.53
N ALA A 11 12.50 -18.35 6.04
CA ALA A 11 11.78 -17.28 6.71
C ALA A 11 11.08 -17.81 7.96
N VAL A 12 11.16 -17.06 9.06
CA VAL A 12 10.52 -17.39 10.33
C VAL A 12 9.52 -16.30 10.66
N LEU A 13 8.29 -16.70 11.04
CA LEU A 13 7.30 -15.77 11.58
C LEU A 13 7.77 -15.22 12.91
N ASP A 14 7.80 -13.90 13.02
CA ASP A 14 8.20 -13.20 14.23
C ASP A 14 7.32 -11.96 14.41
N PRO A 15 6.30 -12.01 15.28
CA PRO A 15 5.36 -10.91 15.50
C PRO A 15 6.00 -9.65 16.09
N ASP A 16 7.17 -9.77 16.72
CA ASP A 16 7.88 -8.65 17.35
C ASP A 16 8.73 -7.88 16.32
N GLU A 17 9.02 -8.50 15.17
CA GLU A 17 9.76 -7.91 14.08
C GLU A 17 8.85 -7.15 13.10
N LYS A 18 9.37 -6.04 12.57
CA LYS A 18 8.69 -5.25 11.56
C LYS A 18 8.47 -6.06 10.28
N GLY A 19 7.23 -6.13 9.83
CA GLY A 19 6.83 -6.96 8.70
C GLY A 19 6.60 -8.43 9.05
N GLY A 20 6.69 -8.82 10.33
CA GLY A 20 6.26 -10.13 10.84
C GLY A 20 7.11 -11.33 10.41
N LEU A 21 8.23 -11.09 9.71
CA LEU A 21 9.15 -12.12 9.27
C LEU A 21 10.59 -11.72 9.55
N ARG A 22 11.39 -12.71 9.92
CA ARG A 22 12.84 -12.58 9.99
C ARG A 22 13.53 -13.77 9.35
N TRP A 23 14.82 -13.59 9.07
CA TRP A 23 15.71 -14.66 8.64
C TRP A 23 16.76 -14.90 9.72
N PRO A 24 17.08 -16.15 10.05
CA PRO A 24 18.25 -16.45 10.87
C PRO A 24 19.52 -15.87 10.25
N PHE A 25 20.55 -15.65 11.08
CA PHE A 25 21.81 -15.08 10.64
C PHE A 25 22.38 -15.82 9.42
N GLY A 26 22.71 -15.08 8.37
CA GLY A 26 23.23 -15.62 7.12
C GLY A 26 22.21 -16.35 6.23
N LYS A 27 20.93 -16.40 6.61
CA LYS A 27 19.85 -17.03 5.82
C LYS A 27 19.05 -16.06 4.96
N ALA A 28 19.29 -14.75 5.11
CA ALA A 28 18.67 -13.72 4.27
C ALA A 28 19.25 -13.66 2.84
N SER A 29 20.28 -14.45 2.53
CA SER A 29 20.90 -14.53 1.20
C SER A 29 20.98 -15.98 0.70
N SER A 30 20.94 -16.17 -0.62
CA SER A 30 20.97 -17.51 -1.22
C SER A 30 21.55 -17.52 -2.63
N GLY A 31 22.41 -18.50 -2.90
CA GLY A 31 23.00 -18.76 -4.22
C GLY A 31 23.87 -17.63 -4.77
N ASN A 32 24.45 -16.77 -3.90
CA ASN A 32 25.26 -15.59 -4.24
C ASN A 32 24.61 -14.61 -5.25
N ARG A 33 23.30 -14.72 -5.46
CA ARG A 33 22.56 -13.91 -6.44
C ARG A 33 21.35 -13.21 -5.84
N TYR A 34 20.84 -13.71 -4.72
CA TYR A 34 19.63 -13.20 -4.11
C TYR A 34 19.90 -12.83 -2.65
N ASN A 35 19.35 -11.69 -2.24
CA ASN A 35 19.35 -11.20 -0.87
C ASN A 35 17.96 -10.62 -0.57
N VAL A 36 17.44 -10.86 0.63
CA VAL A 36 16.23 -10.22 1.11
C VAL A 36 16.57 -8.77 1.45
N VAL A 37 15.81 -7.85 0.88
CA VAL A 37 16.05 -6.40 1.03
C VAL A 37 14.99 -5.73 1.88
N GLY A 38 13.95 -6.47 2.26
CA GLY A 38 12.96 -6.03 3.22
C GLY A 38 11.72 -6.90 3.20
N VAL A 39 10.79 -6.61 4.10
CA VAL A 39 9.58 -7.39 4.38
C VAL A 39 8.38 -6.49 4.51
N TRP A 40 7.25 -6.90 3.94
CA TRP A 40 5.98 -6.20 4.00
C TRP A 40 4.88 -7.17 4.45
N HIS A 41 4.37 -7.01 5.68
CA HIS A 41 3.11 -7.61 6.08
C HIS A 41 1.98 -6.62 5.84
N THR A 42 1.04 -6.98 4.98
CA THR A 42 0.01 -6.04 4.54
C THR A 42 -1.36 -6.66 4.59
N MET A 43 -2.26 -6.03 5.35
CA MET A 43 -3.67 -6.36 5.40
C MET A 43 -4.43 -5.30 4.63
N SER A 44 -5.25 -5.69 3.66
CA SER A 44 -6.04 -4.72 2.89
C SER A 44 -7.44 -5.18 2.60
N SER A 45 -8.38 -4.26 2.73
CA SER A 45 -9.77 -4.42 2.30
C SER A 45 -10.05 -3.43 1.17
N ALA A 46 -10.84 -3.84 0.19
CA ALA A 46 -11.25 -2.98 -0.92
C ALA A 46 -12.77 -2.99 -1.07
N TYR A 47 -13.35 -1.81 -1.23
CA TYR A 47 -14.74 -1.56 -1.53
C TYR A 47 -14.81 -0.94 -2.92
N GLU A 48 -15.62 -1.51 -3.81
CA GLU A 48 -15.55 -1.20 -5.24
C GLU A 48 -16.93 -1.22 -5.89
N ASN A 49 -17.20 -0.24 -6.75
CA ASN A 49 -18.32 -0.25 -7.68
C ASN A 49 -17.83 0.12 -9.10
N SER A 50 -18.75 0.41 -10.02
CA SER A 50 -18.44 0.77 -11.40
C SER A 50 -17.54 2.01 -11.52
N SER A 51 -17.70 2.98 -10.64
CA SER A 51 -17.12 4.32 -10.77
C SER A 51 -15.96 4.59 -9.79
N ILE A 52 -15.89 3.87 -8.66
CA ILE A 52 -14.88 4.08 -7.61
C ILE A 52 -14.35 2.78 -7.02
N ARG A 53 -13.12 2.82 -6.52
CA ARG A 53 -12.55 1.82 -5.62
C ARG A 53 -11.87 2.51 -4.44
N LEU A 54 -12.33 2.21 -3.23
CA LEU A 54 -11.70 2.59 -1.97
C LEU A 54 -10.95 1.38 -1.42
N LYS A 55 -9.63 1.48 -1.27
CA LYS A 55 -8.80 0.45 -0.63
C LYS A 55 -8.21 1.02 0.65
N VAL A 56 -8.47 0.34 1.77
CA VAL A 56 -7.85 0.63 3.06
C VAL A 56 -6.83 -0.45 3.33
N ARG A 57 -5.61 -0.05 3.71
CA ARG A 57 -4.50 -0.97 3.95
C ARG A 57 -3.81 -0.63 5.26
N HIS A 58 -3.58 -1.63 6.09
CA HIS A 58 -2.56 -1.57 7.12
C HIS A 58 -1.32 -2.27 6.59
N ALA A 59 -0.16 -1.62 6.72
CA ALA A 59 1.09 -2.19 6.29
C ALA A 59 2.14 -2.02 7.37
N ASP A 60 2.81 -3.10 7.71
CA ASP A 60 3.96 -3.12 8.59
C ASP A 60 5.17 -3.61 7.78
N ARG A 61 6.24 -2.82 7.78
CA ARG A 61 7.28 -2.90 6.75
C ARG A 61 8.66 -2.65 7.36
N ILE A 62 9.67 -3.26 6.76
CA ILE A 62 11.07 -2.94 7.00
C ILE A 62 11.86 -3.02 5.70
N ASP A 63 12.67 -1.99 5.43
CA ASP A 63 13.69 -2.00 4.38
C ASP A 63 15.05 -2.27 5.03
N PHE A 64 15.64 -3.42 4.74
CA PHE A 64 16.94 -3.83 5.28
C PHE A 64 18.11 -3.05 4.68
N ARG A 65 17.93 -2.38 3.53
CA ARG A 65 18.99 -1.56 2.92
C ARG A 65 19.16 -0.24 3.65
N THR A 66 18.07 0.32 4.15
CA THR A 66 18.04 1.62 4.85
C THR A 66 17.85 1.48 6.36
N THR A 67 17.58 0.26 6.84
CA THR A 67 17.16 -0.05 8.22
C THR A 67 15.89 0.69 8.66
N TYR A 68 15.14 1.24 7.72
CA TYR A 68 13.93 1.99 7.99
C TYR A 68 12.73 1.03 8.09
N GLY A 69 12.10 1.01 9.26
CA GLY A 69 10.87 0.27 9.52
C GLY A 69 9.70 1.22 9.75
N GLU A 70 8.54 0.91 9.17
CA GLU A 70 7.34 1.73 9.29
C GLU A 70 6.08 0.86 9.37
N ALA A 71 5.17 1.25 10.27
CA ALA A 71 3.78 0.79 10.26
C ALA A 71 2.89 1.94 9.78
N SER A 72 2.23 1.77 8.64
CA SER A 72 1.35 2.77 8.04
C SER A 72 -0.09 2.28 7.94
N LYS A 73 -1.04 3.22 8.08
CA LYS A 73 -2.44 3.05 7.70
C LYS A 73 -2.66 3.90 6.46
N GLU A 74 -2.92 3.25 5.35
CA GLU A 74 -2.99 3.86 4.03
C GLU A 74 -4.41 3.77 3.49
N VAL A 75 -4.87 4.86 2.87
CA VAL A 75 -6.13 4.90 2.12
C VAL A 75 -5.81 5.21 0.67
N PHE A 76 -6.27 4.36 -0.24
CA PHE A 76 -6.13 4.55 -1.68
C PHE A 76 -7.53 4.72 -2.27
N LEU A 77 -7.71 5.81 -3.01
CA LEU A 77 -8.93 6.06 -3.75
C LEU A 77 -8.62 6.04 -5.24
N LYS A 78 -9.30 5.16 -5.98
CA LYS A 78 -9.23 5.12 -7.45
C LYS A 78 -10.58 5.56 -8.02
N LEU A 79 -10.57 6.70 -8.69
CA LEU A 79 -11.72 7.30 -9.36
C LEU A 79 -11.81 6.75 -10.79
N LYS A 80 -12.41 5.57 -10.96
CA LYS A 80 -12.47 4.87 -12.25
C LYS A 80 -13.21 5.66 -13.32
N GLY A 81 -14.29 6.36 -12.95
CA GLY A 81 -15.07 7.18 -13.87
C GLY A 81 -14.25 8.31 -14.50
N ILE A 82 -13.33 8.90 -13.74
CA ILE A 82 -12.40 9.92 -14.22
C ILE A 82 -11.37 9.28 -15.16
N VAL A 83 -10.83 8.12 -14.80
CA VAL A 83 -9.86 7.39 -15.65
C VAL A 83 -10.46 7.00 -17.00
N SER A 84 -11.72 6.56 -17.03
CA SER A 84 -12.41 6.29 -18.30
C SER A 84 -12.65 7.56 -19.10
N GLY A 85 -13.00 8.67 -18.44
CA GLY A 85 -13.17 9.97 -19.09
C GLY A 85 -11.88 10.50 -19.71
N LEU A 86 -10.72 10.32 -19.06
CA LEU A 86 -9.39 10.77 -19.55
C LEU A 86 -8.97 10.16 -20.88
N MET A 87 -9.58 9.05 -21.29
CA MET A 87 -9.33 8.44 -22.59
C MET A 87 -10.15 9.10 -23.72
N ASP A 88 -11.19 9.85 -23.36
CA ASP A 88 -11.96 10.71 -24.26
C ASP A 88 -11.45 12.17 -24.15
N VAL A 89 -11.30 12.85 -25.29
CA VAL A 89 -10.43 14.02 -25.54
C VAL A 89 -10.85 15.32 -24.81
N GLU A 90 -11.79 15.27 -23.85
CA GLU A 90 -12.37 16.45 -23.21
C GLU A 90 -11.77 16.73 -21.81
N THR A 91 -10.47 17.03 -21.80
CA THR A 91 -9.66 17.27 -20.58
C THR A 91 -10.28 18.28 -19.61
N LYS A 92 -11.02 19.28 -20.10
CA LYS A 92 -11.61 20.33 -19.26
C LYS A 92 -12.76 19.79 -18.39
N GLY A 93 -13.72 19.07 -18.97
CA GLY A 93 -14.84 18.51 -18.20
C GLY A 93 -14.39 17.46 -17.17
N ILE A 94 -13.25 16.82 -17.42
CA ILE A 94 -12.69 15.81 -16.52
C ILE A 94 -11.97 16.45 -15.33
N LEU A 95 -11.31 17.61 -15.55
CA LEU A 95 -10.74 18.41 -14.46
C LEU A 95 -11.84 18.93 -13.53
N ASP A 96 -12.95 19.42 -14.10
CA ASP A 96 -14.12 19.87 -13.33
C ASP A 96 -14.69 18.70 -12.50
N LEU A 97 -14.84 17.52 -13.11
CA LEU A 97 -15.29 16.31 -12.41
C LEU A 97 -14.32 15.89 -11.28
N LEU A 98 -13.02 16.02 -11.49
CA LEU A 98 -12.01 15.73 -10.46
C LEU A 98 -12.12 16.72 -9.29
N GLU A 99 -12.26 18.01 -9.59
CA GLU A 99 -12.42 19.07 -8.59
C GLU A 99 -13.69 18.85 -7.75
N ASP A 100 -14.81 18.49 -8.38
CA ASP A 100 -16.06 18.15 -7.70
C ASP A 100 -15.88 16.95 -6.75
N ASN A 101 -15.24 15.87 -7.24
CA ASN A 101 -14.99 14.68 -6.42
C ASN A 101 -14.06 14.98 -5.24
N LEU A 102 -12.99 15.75 -5.44
CA LEU A 102 -12.07 16.17 -4.37
C LEU A 102 -12.77 17.10 -3.37
N SER A 103 -13.64 18.00 -3.84
CA SER A 103 -14.45 18.87 -2.99
C SER A 103 -15.40 18.07 -2.09
N LEU A 104 -16.08 17.05 -2.63
CA LEU A 104 -16.93 16.15 -1.84
C LEU A 104 -16.13 15.35 -0.81
N ILE A 105 -14.97 14.81 -1.20
CA ILE A 105 -14.07 14.11 -0.27
C ILE A 105 -13.64 15.03 0.85
N TRP A 106 -13.24 16.26 0.50
CA TRP A 106 -12.86 17.27 1.47
C TRP A 106 -14.01 17.58 2.42
N GLN A 107 -15.19 17.94 1.90
CA GLN A 107 -16.33 18.37 2.71
C GLN A 107 -16.87 17.28 3.64
N HIS A 108 -16.90 16.02 3.20
CA HIS A 108 -17.57 14.94 3.94
C HIS A 108 -16.63 14.05 4.76
N PHE A 109 -15.34 13.98 4.40
CA PHE A 109 -14.42 13.00 5.01
C PHE A 109 -13.17 13.62 5.62
N LEU A 110 -12.65 14.73 5.09
CA LEU A 110 -11.40 15.34 5.55
C LEU A 110 -11.61 16.63 6.35
N ARG A 111 -12.70 17.34 6.08
CA ARG A 111 -13.17 18.49 6.85
C ARG A 111 -13.82 17.97 8.14
N CYS A 112 -13.01 17.40 9.01
CA CYS A 112 -13.38 17.28 10.41
C CYS A 112 -13.43 18.70 10.97
N GLU A 113 -14.62 19.23 11.27
CA GLU A 113 -14.66 20.18 12.37
C GLU A 113 -14.08 19.47 13.60
N PRO A 114 -13.25 20.15 14.40
CA PRO A 114 -12.75 19.56 15.62
C PRO A 114 -13.96 19.35 16.52
N PHE A 115 -14.53 18.15 16.49
CA PHE A 115 -15.32 17.64 17.61
C PHE A 115 -14.33 17.36 18.74
N LEU A 116 -13.79 18.45 19.30
CA LEU A 116 -13.30 18.50 20.65
C LEU A 116 -14.52 18.31 21.55
N THR A 117 -14.68 17.09 22.04
CA THR A 117 -15.29 16.78 23.35
C THR A 117 -14.74 15.46 23.82
#